data_AF-A0AAE3CH35-F1
#
_entry.id   AF-A0AAE3CH35-F1
#
_cell.length_a   1.000
_cell.length_b   1.000
_cell.length_c   1.000
_cell.angle_alpha   90.00
_cell.angle_beta   90.00
_cell.angle_gamma   90.00
#
_symmetry.space_group_name_H-M   'P 1'
#
loop_
_entity.id
_entity.type
_entity.pdbx_description
1 polymer ?
#
loop_
_entity_poly.entity_id
_entity_poly.type
_entity_poly.pdbx_seq_one_letter_code
_entity_poly.pdbx_strand_id
1 'polypeptide(L)'
;MYTIKELFPTLQGEGAHTGRAAVFCRFTGCNLWSGREEDRATAVCQFCDTDFVGFDGDGGGKFETAESLANAIELAWLSTKAGPQQRYVVFTGGEPLLQLDKALIDALHHKAFEVAIETNGTLKVPAGVDWVCVSPKAGADLVVLQADEMKLVIPQAGHDNLENLLGRFEKMDYRNRYLQPMDGAQLAENTQLAIQLCQKRPLWRLSMQTHKIIGIR
;
A
#
# COMPACT_ATOMS: atom_id res chain seq x y z
N MET A 1 21.01 -2.06 3.34
CA MET A 1 20.38 -3.31 3.81
C MET A 1 18.88 -3.09 3.93
N TYR A 2 18.10 -3.98 3.30
CA TYR A 2 16.65 -4.00 3.31
C TYR A 2 16.17 -5.25 4.04
N THR A 3 15.16 -5.13 4.89
CA THR A 3 14.54 -6.25 5.61
C THR A 3 13.13 -6.45 5.09
N ILE A 4 12.92 -7.60 4.46
CA ILE A 4 11.70 -7.94 3.71
C ILE A 4 10.97 -9.05 4.47
N LYS A 5 9.70 -8.79 4.83
CA LYS A 5 8.79 -9.78 5.42
C LYS A 5 8.51 -10.90 4.44
N GLU A 6 8.07 -10.53 3.24
CA GLU A 6 7.72 -11.46 2.17
C GLU A 6 7.83 -10.78 0.79
N LEU A 7 8.05 -11.60 -0.23
CA LEU A 7 8.23 -11.24 -1.63
C LEU A 7 7.54 -12.29 -2.50
N PHE A 8 6.47 -11.91 -3.20
CA PHE A 8 5.67 -12.88 -3.95
C PHE A 8 4.98 -12.27 -5.18
N PRO A 9 4.82 -13.03 -6.27
CA PRO A 9 4.04 -12.63 -7.43
C PRO A 9 2.53 -12.84 -7.20
N THR A 10 1.72 -11.85 -7.56
CA THR A 10 0.26 -11.92 -7.48
C THR A 10 -0.41 -10.87 -8.40
N LEU A 11 -1.71 -10.61 -8.21
CA LEU A 11 -2.42 -9.47 -8.77
C LEU A 11 -2.61 -8.40 -7.68
N GLN A 12 -2.40 -7.12 -8.00
CA GLN A 12 -2.81 -6.02 -7.14
C GLN A 12 -4.30 -6.13 -6.88
N GLY A 13 -4.68 -6.23 -5.60
CA GLY A 13 -6.07 -6.47 -5.21
C GLY A 13 -6.86 -5.19 -4.91
N GLU A 14 -6.22 -4.02 -4.93
CA GLU A 14 -6.81 -2.75 -4.46
C GLU A 14 -6.54 -1.58 -5.41
N GLY A 15 -7.32 -0.50 -5.27
CA GLY A 15 -7.06 0.78 -5.93
C GLY A 15 -7.24 0.76 -7.45
N ALA A 16 -6.64 1.74 -8.13
CA ALA A 16 -6.75 1.92 -9.58
C ALA A 16 -6.12 0.77 -10.39
N HIS A 17 -5.16 0.07 -9.79
CA HIS A 17 -4.45 -1.05 -10.42
C HIS A 17 -5.02 -2.42 -10.04
N THR A 18 -6.23 -2.49 -9.47
CA THR A 18 -6.91 -3.76 -9.17
C THR A 18 -6.90 -4.70 -10.38
N GLY A 19 -6.42 -5.93 -10.21
CA GLY A 19 -6.29 -6.97 -11.24
C GLY A 19 -4.97 -6.95 -12.02
N ARG A 20 -4.10 -5.95 -11.84
CA ARG A 20 -2.80 -5.86 -12.51
C ARG A 20 -1.80 -6.84 -11.90
N ALA A 21 -1.11 -7.64 -12.72
CA ALA A 21 -0.02 -8.50 -12.25
C ALA A 21 1.13 -7.68 -11.65
N ALA A 22 1.62 -8.11 -10.48
CA ALA A 22 2.65 -7.43 -9.72
C ALA A 22 3.53 -8.43 -8.97
N VAL A 23 4.78 -8.06 -8.69
CA VAL A 23 5.50 -8.62 -7.53
C VAL A 23 5.20 -7.73 -6.33
N PHE A 24 4.70 -8.29 -5.23
CA PHE A 24 4.59 -7.60 -3.96
C PHE A 24 5.88 -7.80 -3.18
N CYS A 25 6.49 -6.69 -2.76
CA CYS A 25 7.64 -6.67 -1.87
C CYS A 25 7.25 -5.98 -0.57
N ARG A 26 7.02 -6.78 0.48
CA ARG A 26 6.57 -6.31 1.80
C ARG A 26 7.78 -6.08 2.69
N PHE A 27 8.12 -4.83 2.98
CA PHE A 27 9.14 -4.49 3.96
C PHE A 27 8.69 -4.87 5.39
N THR A 28 9.67 -5.05 6.26
CA THR A 28 9.47 -5.26 7.71
C THR A 28 9.35 -3.92 8.43
N GLY A 29 8.40 -3.82 9.37
CA GLY A 29 8.27 -2.67 10.29
C GLY A 29 7.40 -1.51 9.79
N CYS A 30 6.84 -0.75 10.73
CA CYS A 30 5.99 0.42 10.49
C CYS A 30 6.27 1.49 11.55
N ASN A 31 6.06 2.76 11.22
CA ASN A 31 6.20 3.87 12.16
C ASN A 31 4.91 4.20 12.93
N LEU A 32 3.78 3.57 12.58
CA LEU A 32 2.47 3.82 13.22
C LEU A 32 1.97 2.70 14.13
N TRP A 33 2.63 1.53 14.09
CA TRP A 33 2.39 0.39 14.97
C TRP A 33 3.62 -0.53 14.95
N SER A 34 3.99 -1.10 16.09
CA SER A 34 5.13 -2.00 16.20
C SER A 34 4.95 -3.34 15.46
N GLY A 35 3.69 -3.69 15.14
CA GLY A 35 3.31 -5.00 14.62
C GLY A 35 3.09 -6.05 15.72
N ARG A 36 3.26 -5.69 17.00
CA ARG A 36 2.98 -6.56 18.13
C ARG A 36 1.57 -6.30 18.67
N GLU A 37 0.82 -7.37 18.90
CA GLU A 37 -0.56 -7.27 19.41
C GLU A 37 -0.64 -6.58 20.78
N GLU A 38 0.37 -6.75 21.63
CA GLU A 38 0.46 -6.07 22.94
C GLU A 38 0.48 -4.53 22.84
N ASP A 39 0.94 -3.98 21.71
CA ASP A 39 1.02 -2.54 21.47
C ASP A 39 -0.18 -2.00 20.68
N ARG A 40 -1.05 -2.87 20.12
CA ARG A 40 -2.10 -2.46 19.17
C ARG A 40 -3.07 -1.44 19.78
N ALA A 41 -3.42 -1.59 21.05
CA ALA A 41 -4.39 -0.73 21.73
C ALA A 41 -3.89 0.72 21.94
N THR A 42 -2.58 0.93 21.96
CA THR A 42 -1.96 2.26 22.15
C THR A 42 -1.27 2.77 20.88
N ALA A 43 -1.25 1.98 19.81
CA ALA A 43 -0.72 2.35 18.51
C ALA A 43 -1.57 3.45 17.84
N VAL A 44 -0.95 4.19 16.92
CA VAL A 44 -1.65 5.16 16.08
C VAL A 44 -2.53 4.43 15.05
N CYS A 45 -2.00 3.38 14.42
CA CYS A 45 -2.76 2.53 13.51
C CYS A 45 -3.18 1.24 14.22
N GLN A 46 -4.47 1.11 14.56
CA GLN A 46 -4.99 0.00 15.37
C GLN A 46 -5.68 -1.10 14.55
N PHE A 47 -5.96 -0.83 13.27
CA PHE A 47 -6.77 -1.69 12.40
C PHE A 47 -5.96 -2.44 11.33
N CYS A 48 -4.63 -2.43 11.44
CA CYS A 48 -3.78 -3.11 10.46
C CYS A 48 -4.10 -4.62 10.41
N ASP A 49 -4.30 -5.13 9.19
CA ASP A 49 -4.66 -6.50 8.84
C ASP A 49 -3.45 -7.33 8.34
N THR A 50 -2.25 -6.76 8.44
CA THR A 50 -1.03 -7.28 7.81
C THR A 50 -0.01 -7.66 8.87
N ASP A 51 0.57 -8.86 8.75
CA ASP A 51 1.79 -9.22 9.46
C ASP A 51 3.01 -8.64 8.72
N PHE A 52 3.76 -7.76 9.38
CA PHE A 52 4.97 -7.15 8.87
C PHE A 52 6.16 -7.30 9.85
N VAL A 53 6.06 -8.17 10.84
CA VAL A 53 7.13 -8.40 11.83
C VAL A 53 8.02 -9.55 11.36
N GLY A 54 9.34 -9.36 11.47
CA GLY A 54 10.31 -10.36 11.01
C GLY A 54 10.46 -10.41 9.48
N PHE A 55 11.09 -11.48 9.01
CA PHE A 55 11.48 -11.69 7.60
C PHE A 55 11.33 -13.16 7.18
N ASP A 56 10.39 -13.85 7.82
CA ASP A 56 10.15 -15.30 7.75
C ASP A 56 9.06 -15.71 6.75
N GLY A 57 8.48 -14.75 6.02
CA GLY A 57 7.52 -15.04 4.96
C GLY A 57 8.19 -15.50 3.67
N ASP A 58 7.36 -15.88 2.68
CA ASP A 58 7.85 -16.38 1.40
C ASP A 58 8.72 -15.34 0.69
N GLY A 59 9.93 -15.73 0.27
CA GLY A 59 10.89 -14.80 -0.32
C GLY A 59 11.39 -13.70 0.63
N GLY A 60 11.03 -13.77 1.91
CA GLY A 60 11.50 -12.88 2.98
C GLY A 60 12.98 -13.08 3.27
N GLY A 61 13.60 -12.03 3.81
CA GLY A 61 15.01 -12.05 4.17
C GLY A 61 15.62 -10.68 4.36
N LYS A 62 16.94 -10.68 4.57
CA LYS A 62 17.76 -9.47 4.57
C LYS A 62 18.56 -9.40 3.28
N PHE A 63 18.46 -8.26 2.62
CA PHE A 63 19.13 -7.98 1.36
C PHE A 63 20.12 -6.85 1.58
N GLU A 64 21.42 -7.15 1.48
CA GLU A 64 22.46 -6.18 1.84
C GLU A 64 22.48 -4.97 0.88
N THR A 65 22.17 -5.19 -0.39
CA THR A 65 22.30 -4.20 -1.48
C THR A 65 21.02 -4.06 -2.31
N ALA A 66 20.87 -2.93 -3.00
CA ALA A 66 19.75 -2.65 -3.89
C ALA A 66 19.64 -3.69 -5.00
N GLU A 67 20.79 -4.03 -5.60
CA GLU A 67 20.91 -5.02 -6.65
C GLU A 67 20.47 -6.41 -6.17
N SER A 68 20.83 -6.80 -4.93
CA SER A 68 20.42 -8.12 -4.39
C SER A 68 18.90 -8.25 -4.27
N LEU A 69 18.22 -7.19 -3.82
CA LEU A 69 16.76 -7.19 -3.72
C LEU A 69 16.10 -7.06 -5.11
N ALA A 70 16.63 -6.20 -5.99
CA ALA A 70 16.13 -6.05 -7.36
C ALA A 70 16.23 -7.36 -8.15
N ASN A 71 17.32 -8.14 -7.97
CA ASN A 71 17.47 -9.47 -8.55
C ASN A 71 16.43 -10.45 -7.99
N ALA A 72 16.15 -10.39 -6.68
CA ALA A 72 15.13 -11.24 -6.06
C ALA A 72 13.72 -10.94 -6.59
N ILE A 73 13.33 -9.66 -6.75
CA ILE A 73 12.00 -9.36 -7.32
C ILE A 73 11.93 -9.76 -8.80
N GLU A 74 13.03 -9.62 -9.55
CA GLU A 74 13.09 -10.10 -10.93
C GLU A 74 12.89 -11.62 -11.03
N LEU A 75 13.52 -12.39 -10.14
CA LEU A 75 13.34 -13.85 -10.07
C LEU A 75 11.90 -14.24 -9.69
N ALA A 76 11.24 -13.44 -8.84
CA ALA A 76 9.85 -13.66 -8.46
C ALA A 76 8.85 -13.35 -9.58
N TRP A 77 9.25 -12.60 -10.61
CA TRP A 77 8.38 -12.27 -11.75
C TRP A 77 8.14 -13.48 -12.65
N LEU A 78 6.94 -14.07 -12.55
CA LEU A 78 6.60 -15.34 -13.22
C LEU A 78 6.25 -15.23 -14.72
N SER A 79 6.14 -14.02 -15.28
CA SER A 79 5.67 -13.88 -16.67
C SER A 79 6.77 -14.20 -17.69
N THR A 80 6.50 -15.17 -18.57
CA THR A 80 7.45 -15.68 -19.55
C THR A 80 7.37 -15.00 -20.93
N LYS A 81 6.37 -14.13 -21.16
CA LYS A 81 6.16 -13.45 -22.45
C LYS A 81 5.83 -11.96 -22.34
N ALA A 82 5.72 -11.43 -21.13
CA ALA A 82 5.49 -10.01 -20.94
C ALA A 82 6.72 -9.21 -21.39
N GLY A 83 6.50 -8.16 -22.19
CA GLY A 83 7.55 -7.23 -22.57
C GLY A 83 8.06 -6.45 -21.35
N PRO A 84 9.23 -5.79 -21.44
CA PRO A 84 9.80 -5.00 -20.34
C PRO A 84 8.80 -4.01 -19.73
N GLN A 85 7.93 -3.42 -20.56
CA GLN A 85 6.93 -2.41 -20.15
C GLN A 85 5.79 -2.93 -19.26
N GLN A 86 5.75 -4.22 -18.95
CA GLN A 86 4.68 -4.83 -18.14
C GLN A 86 5.17 -5.27 -16.76
N ARG A 87 6.49 -5.18 -16.48
CA ARG A 87 7.06 -5.51 -15.18
C ARG A 87 6.64 -4.47 -14.16
N TYR A 88 6.07 -4.93 -13.05
CA TYR A 88 5.49 -4.05 -12.03
C TYR A 88 5.76 -4.62 -10.65
N VAL A 89 6.24 -3.77 -9.76
CA VAL A 89 6.50 -4.12 -8.36
C VAL A 89 5.75 -3.15 -7.45
N VAL A 90 5.09 -3.69 -6.43
CA VAL A 90 4.42 -2.92 -5.39
C VAL A 90 5.20 -3.08 -4.09
N PHE A 91 5.82 -2.00 -3.64
CA PHE A 91 6.41 -1.93 -2.32
C PHE A 91 5.37 -1.55 -1.27
N THR A 92 5.35 -2.31 -0.19
CA THR A 92 4.42 -2.15 0.93
C THR A 92 5.11 -2.62 2.21
N GLY A 93 4.37 -2.81 3.31
CA GLY A 93 4.81 -3.55 4.50
C GLY A 93 5.74 -2.80 5.45
N GLY A 94 5.55 -2.88 6.76
CA GLY A 94 4.50 -2.01 7.25
C GLY A 94 4.56 -0.66 6.51
N GLU A 95 5.48 0.24 6.84
CA GLU A 95 5.70 1.48 6.06
C GLU A 95 6.91 1.37 5.11
N PRO A 96 6.71 1.30 3.78
CA PRO A 96 7.81 1.10 2.83
C PRO A 96 8.81 2.25 2.80
N LEU A 97 8.38 3.49 3.09
CA LEU A 97 9.26 4.66 3.07
C LEU A 97 10.26 4.69 4.24
N LEU A 98 10.22 3.73 5.16
CA LEU A 98 11.29 3.52 6.14
C LEU A 98 12.57 2.94 5.52
N GLN A 99 12.46 2.27 4.38
CA GLN A 99 13.56 1.49 3.79
C GLN A 99 13.75 1.73 2.29
N LEU A 100 12.70 2.03 1.53
CA LEU A 100 12.79 2.28 0.09
C LEU A 100 13.63 3.54 -0.18
N ASP A 101 14.65 3.39 -1.03
CA ASP A 101 15.56 4.46 -1.39
C ASP A 101 15.79 4.55 -2.90
N LYS A 102 16.51 5.59 -3.33
CA LYS A 102 16.81 5.84 -4.74
C LYS A 102 17.63 4.71 -5.37
N ALA A 103 18.53 4.08 -4.63
CA ALA A 103 19.38 3.01 -5.18
C ALA A 103 18.54 1.80 -5.61
N LEU A 104 17.57 1.39 -4.79
CA LEU A 104 16.66 0.30 -5.13
C LEU A 104 15.73 0.65 -6.30
N ILE A 105 15.20 1.87 -6.32
CA ILE A 105 14.35 2.37 -7.42
C ILE A 105 15.14 2.32 -8.74
N ASP A 106 16.35 2.88 -8.77
CA ASP A 106 17.19 2.91 -9.96
C ASP A 106 17.55 1.48 -10.43
N ALA A 107 17.87 0.58 -9.49
CA ALA A 107 18.16 -0.82 -9.82
C ALA A 107 16.97 -1.55 -10.46
N LEU A 108 15.74 -1.24 -10.03
CA LEU A 108 14.51 -1.80 -10.61
C LEU A 108 14.16 -1.19 -11.96
N HIS A 109 14.34 0.12 -12.11
CA HIS A 109 14.19 0.80 -13.39
C HIS A 109 15.16 0.25 -14.45
N HIS A 110 16.40 -0.06 -14.09
CA HIS A 110 17.35 -0.74 -14.98
C HIS A 110 16.89 -2.14 -15.40
N LYS A 111 16.03 -2.78 -14.60
CA LYS A 111 15.35 -4.06 -14.90
C LYS A 111 13.98 -3.87 -15.54
N ALA A 112 13.66 -2.64 -15.94
CA ALA A 112 12.40 -2.21 -16.56
C ALA A 112 11.15 -2.44 -15.70
N PHE A 113 11.28 -2.51 -14.37
CA PHE A 113 10.12 -2.51 -13.48
C PHE A 113 9.57 -1.10 -13.34
N GLU A 114 8.26 -0.95 -13.48
CA GLU A 114 7.55 0.18 -12.90
C GLU A 114 7.41 -0.05 -11.38
N VAL A 115 7.72 0.99 -10.60
CA VAL A 115 7.79 0.95 -9.14
C VAL A 115 6.61 1.68 -8.53
N ALA A 116 5.78 0.93 -7.79
CA ALA A 116 4.68 1.48 -7.01
C ALA A 116 4.92 1.36 -5.50
N ILE A 117 4.29 2.25 -4.74
CA ILE A 117 4.25 2.17 -3.27
C ILE A 117 2.84 2.24 -2.73
N GLU A 118 2.62 1.54 -1.61
CA GLU A 118 1.47 1.67 -0.73
C GLU A 118 1.96 2.22 0.61
N THR A 119 1.80 3.53 0.85
CA THR A 119 2.33 4.25 2.03
C THR A 119 1.23 4.82 2.90
N ASN A 120 1.49 4.94 4.21
CA ASN A 120 0.62 5.67 5.13
C ASN A 120 0.68 7.21 4.95
N GLY A 121 1.64 7.71 4.17
CA GLY A 121 1.77 9.13 3.80
C GLY A 121 2.44 10.03 4.84
N THR A 122 3.04 9.46 5.89
CA THR A 122 3.71 10.19 6.99
C THR A 122 5.17 10.53 6.68
N LEU A 123 5.74 9.93 5.63
CA LEU A 123 7.13 10.11 5.22
C LEU A 123 7.21 10.62 3.79
N LYS A 124 8.32 11.30 3.44
CA LYS A 124 8.54 11.82 2.09
C LYS A 124 8.82 10.67 1.11
N VAL A 125 8.20 10.76 -0.06
CA VAL A 125 8.44 9.81 -1.16
C VAL A 125 9.76 10.13 -1.85
N PRO A 126 10.68 9.16 -2.03
CA PRO A 126 11.89 9.35 -2.82
C PRO A 126 11.55 9.59 -4.30
N ALA A 127 12.40 10.37 -4.99
CA ALA A 127 12.23 10.59 -6.43
C ALA A 127 12.39 9.27 -7.21
N GLY A 128 11.57 9.11 -8.26
CA GLY A 128 11.61 7.94 -9.16
C GLY A 128 10.56 6.87 -8.85
N VAL A 129 9.73 7.01 -7.80
CA VAL A 129 8.54 6.17 -7.67
C VAL A 129 7.54 6.54 -8.78
N ASP A 130 7.09 5.56 -9.54
CA ASP A 130 6.22 5.75 -10.71
C ASP A 130 4.74 5.85 -10.34
N TRP A 131 4.33 5.15 -9.27
CA TRP A 131 2.95 5.17 -8.76
C TRP A 131 2.89 5.26 -7.23
N VAL A 132 2.30 6.33 -6.72
CA VAL A 132 2.15 6.56 -5.28
C VAL A 132 0.70 6.37 -4.85
N CYS A 133 0.44 5.32 -4.06
CA CYS A 133 -0.81 5.16 -3.33
C CYS A 133 -0.63 5.56 -1.87
N VAL A 134 -1.41 6.54 -1.43
CA VAL A 134 -1.41 7.05 -0.05
C VAL A 134 -2.68 6.60 0.66
N SER A 135 -2.53 5.95 1.81
CA SER A 135 -3.63 5.60 2.69
C SER A 135 -3.48 6.29 4.05
N PRO A 136 -4.06 7.50 4.23
CA PRO A 136 -3.96 8.23 5.48
C PRO A 136 -4.57 7.48 6.66
N LYS A 137 -3.96 7.64 7.83
CA LYS A 137 -4.40 7.05 9.09
C LYS A 137 -4.85 8.15 10.06
N ALA A 138 -5.98 7.96 10.73
CA ALA A 138 -6.44 8.85 11.78
C ALA A 138 -5.36 8.99 12.87
N GLY A 139 -5.14 10.21 13.37
CA GLY A 139 -4.12 10.49 14.39
C GLY A 139 -2.67 10.55 13.88
N ALA A 140 -2.42 10.43 12.58
CA ALA A 140 -1.10 10.57 11.98
C ALA A 140 -0.99 11.83 11.09
N ASP A 141 0.19 12.45 11.07
CA ASP A 141 0.48 13.56 10.18
C ASP A 141 0.58 13.10 8.73
N LEU A 142 -0.09 13.82 7.82
CA LEU A 142 -0.03 13.55 6.39
C LEU A 142 0.89 14.56 5.71
N VAL A 143 2.06 14.09 5.23
CA VAL A 143 3.05 14.94 4.55
C VAL A 143 3.02 14.77 3.03
N VAL A 144 2.52 13.63 2.54
CA VAL A 144 2.36 13.36 1.10
C VAL A 144 1.01 13.90 0.63
N LEU A 145 0.98 15.17 0.23
CA LEU A 145 -0.24 15.91 -0.16
C LEU A 145 -0.54 15.84 -1.67
N GLN A 146 0.36 15.23 -2.44
CA GLN A 146 0.23 15.01 -3.88
C GLN A 146 0.64 13.57 -4.19
N ALA A 147 -0.21 12.83 -4.91
CA ALA A 147 0.07 11.45 -5.32
C ALA A 147 -0.86 10.99 -6.45
N ASP A 148 -0.57 9.83 -7.03
CA ASP A 148 -1.44 9.22 -8.04
C ASP A 148 -2.76 8.76 -7.45
N GLU A 149 -2.73 8.24 -6.23
CA GLU A 149 -3.91 7.68 -5.59
C GLU A 149 -3.97 8.01 -4.11
N MET A 150 -5.15 8.45 -3.66
CA MET A 150 -5.53 8.38 -2.25
C MET A 150 -6.53 7.24 -2.07
N LYS A 151 -6.22 6.32 -1.15
CA LYS A 151 -7.08 5.18 -0.78
C LYS A 151 -7.36 5.21 0.72
N LEU A 152 -8.47 5.84 1.09
CA LEU A 152 -8.86 6.02 2.47
C LEU A 152 -9.64 4.81 2.98
N VAL A 153 -9.07 4.10 3.95
CA VAL A 153 -9.80 3.05 4.69
C VAL A 153 -10.84 3.71 5.59
N ILE A 154 -12.08 3.22 5.56
CA ILE A 154 -13.19 3.76 6.37
C ILE A 154 -14.08 2.67 6.97
N PRO A 155 -14.72 2.93 8.13
CA PRO A 155 -14.51 4.08 9.02
C PRO A 155 -13.24 3.91 9.86
N GLN A 156 -12.65 5.00 10.36
CA GLN A 156 -11.56 4.95 11.34
C GLN A 156 -11.98 5.71 12.60
N ALA A 157 -11.63 5.19 13.79
CA ALA A 157 -11.79 5.94 15.02
C ALA A 157 -10.97 7.25 14.97
N GLY A 158 -11.55 8.36 15.42
CA GLY A 158 -10.95 9.70 15.32
C GLY A 158 -11.28 10.47 14.03
N HIS A 159 -12.05 9.87 13.10
CA HIS A 159 -12.66 10.59 11.98
C HIS A 159 -14.12 10.93 12.27
N ASP A 160 -14.36 11.94 13.13
CA ASP A 160 -15.70 12.24 13.66
C ASP A 160 -16.66 12.90 12.65
N ASN A 161 -16.17 13.30 11.46
CA ASN A 161 -17.00 13.78 10.36
C ASN A 161 -16.37 13.42 9.00
N LEU A 162 -16.78 12.28 8.44
CA LEU A 162 -16.28 11.79 7.16
C LEU A 162 -16.53 12.78 6.03
N GLU A 163 -17.70 13.43 5.94
CA GLU A 163 -17.98 14.35 4.83
C GLU A 163 -17.05 15.56 4.79
N ASN A 164 -16.77 16.16 5.96
CA ASN A 164 -15.79 17.25 6.05
C ASN A 164 -14.38 16.76 5.75
N LEU A 165 -14.01 15.57 6.22
CA LEU A 165 -12.72 14.95 5.93
C LEU A 165 -12.52 14.72 4.43
N LEU A 166 -13.51 14.13 3.76
CA LEU A 166 -13.49 13.92 2.31
C LEU A 166 -13.39 15.26 1.56
N GLY A 167 -14.15 16.28 1.99
CA GLY A 167 -14.07 17.63 1.42
C GLY A 167 -12.70 18.31 1.61
N ARG A 168 -11.95 17.95 2.65
CA ARG A 168 -10.55 18.40 2.81
C ARG A 168 -9.63 17.70 1.82
N PHE A 169 -9.75 16.38 1.66
CA PHE A 169 -8.93 15.59 0.73
C PHE A 169 -9.23 15.87 -0.75
N GLU A 170 -10.44 16.29 -1.08
CA GLU A 170 -10.81 16.74 -2.44
C GLU A 170 -10.04 17.98 -2.88
N LYS A 171 -9.55 18.80 -1.95
CA LYS A 171 -8.74 19.99 -2.22
C LYS A 171 -7.25 19.69 -2.41
N MET A 172 -6.82 18.45 -2.14
CA MET A 172 -5.43 18.02 -2.31
C MET A 172 -5.21 17.42 -3.70
N ASP A 173 -3.96 17.37 -4.15
CA ASP A 173 -3.61 16.97 -5.52
C ASP A 173 -3.44 15.45 -5.67
N TYR A 174 -4.57 14.74 -5.56
CA TYR A 174 -4.64 13.31 -5.87
C TYR A 174 -5.33 13.07 -7.20
N ARG A 175 -4.70 12.30 -8.10
CA ARG A 175 -5.29 11.98 -9.41
C ARG A 175 -6.51 11.06 -9.24
N ASN A 176 -6.41 10.10 -8.32
CA ASN A 176 -7.42 9.11 -8.02
C ASN A 176 -7.81 9.17 -6.53
N ARG A 177 -9.10 9.02 -6.22
CA ARG A 177 -9.60 8.98 -4.83
C ARG A 177 -10.49 7.76 -4.62
N TYR A 178 -10.17 6.96 -3.61
CA TYR A 178 -10.88 5.75 -3.27
C TYR A 178 -11.28 5.71 -1.80
N LEU A 179 -12.46 5.16 -1.55
CA LEU A 179 -12.89 4.68 -0.24
C LEU A 179 -12.75 3.17 -0.22
N GLN A 180 -12.01 2.65 0.76
CA GLN A 180 -11.87 1.23 1.00
C GLN A 180 -12.58 0.87 2.30
N PRO A 181 -13.53 -0.09 2.30
CA PRO A 181 -14.12 -0.54 3.54
C PRO A 181 -13.06 -1.20 4.41
N MET A 182 -13.04 -0.84 5.69
CA MET A 182 -12.22 -1.52 6.69
C MET A 182 -12.68 -2.97 6.81
N ASP A 183 -11.74 -3.90 6.71
CA ASP A 183 -11.99 -5.32 6.90
C ASP A 183 -12.26 -5.66 8.38
N GLY A 184 -12.81 -6.86 8.61
CA GLY A 184 -13.11 -7.40 9.93
C GLY A 184 -14.61 -7.66 10.13
N ALA A 185 -15.02 -7.74 11.40
CA ALA A 185 -16.38 -8.16 11.76
C ALA A 185 -17.50 -7.28 11.17
N GLN A 186 -17.21 -6.02 10.86
CA GLN A 186 -18.15 -5.04 10.31
C GLN A 186 -17.99 -4.82 8.79
N LEU A 187 -17.29 -5.70 8.06
CA LEU A 187 -17.00 -5.52 6.63
C LEU A 187 -18.26 -5.21 5.80
N ALA A 188 -19.38 -5.90 6.05
CA ALA A 188 -20.62 -5.67 5.32
C ALA A 188 -21.17 -4.24 5.53
N GLU A 189 -21.16 -3.76 6.77
CA GLU A 189 -21.62 -2.42 7.14
C GLU A 189 -20.67 -1.34 6.60
N ASN A 190 -19.36 -1.55 6.74
CA ASN A 190 -18.33 -0.65 6.21
C ASN A 190 -18.40 -0.54 4.68
N THR A 191 -18.70 -1.64 3.99
CA THR A 191 -18.89 -1.67 2.54
C THR A 191 -20.10 -0.84 2.13
N GLN A 192 -21.23 -0.98 2.83
CA GLN A 192 -22.42 -0.16 2.56
C GLN A 192 -22.16 1.33 2.80
N LEU A 193 -21.44 1.68 3.87
CA LEU A 193 -21.03 3.06 4.15
C LEU A 193 -20.17 3.61 3.00
N ALA A 194 -19.17 2.86 2.55
CA ALA A 194 -18.30 3.28 1.45
C ALA A 194 -19.07 3.47 0.14
N ILE A 195 -20.00 2.57 -0.19
CA ILE A 195 -20.89 2.69 -1.35
C ILE A 195 -21.71 3.97 -1.27
N GLN A 196 -22.39 4.22 -0.14
CA GLN A 196 -23.24 5.40 0.04
C GLN A 196 -22.44 6.70 -0.11
N LEU A 197 -21.24 6.77 0.47
CA LEU A 197 -20.37 7.93 0.36
C LEU A 197 -19.86 8.16 -1.07
N CYS A 198 -19.47 7.12 -1.80
CA CYS A 198 -19.07 7.24 -3.20
C CYS A 198 -20.23 7.71 -4.09
N GLN A 199 -21.44 7.17 -3.87
CA GLN A 199 -22.65 7.60 -4.60
C GLN A 199 -22.99 9.08 -4.33
N LYS A 200 -22.77 9.55 -3.09
CA LYS A 200 -23.00 10.95 -2.71
C LYS A 200 -21.89 11.89 -3.19
N ARG A 201 -20.65 11.39 -3.37
CA ARG A 201 -19.46 12.18 -3.73
C ARG A 201 -18.72 11.52 -4.90
N PRO A 202 -19.12 11.76 -6.16
CA PRO A 202 -18.64 11.01 -7.33
C PRO A 202 -17.15 11.22 -7.68
N LEU A 203 -16.46 12.15 -7.01
CA LEU A 203 -14.99 12.20 -7.05
C LEU A 203 -14.33 10.98 -6.39
N TRP A 204 -15.06 10.28 -5.52
CA TRP A 204 -14.62 9.07 -4.83
C TRP A 204 -15.14 7.83 -5.53
N ARG A 205 -14.30 6.80 -5.61
CA ARG A 205 -14.63 5.47 -6.12
C ARG A 205 -14.46 4.43 -5.03
N LEU A 206 -15.15 3.30 -5.16
CA LEU A 206 -14.99 2.18 -4.23
C LEU A 206 -13.71 1.40 -4.57
N SER A 207 -12.86 1.13 -3.58
CA SER A 207 -11.76 0.16 -3.66
C SER A 207 -12.11 -1.05 -2.81
N MET A 208 -12.30 -2.20 -3.44
CA MET A 208 -12.51 -3.47 -2.73
C MET A 208 -11.17 -4.18 -2.54
N GLN A 209 -11.03 -4.93 -1.45
CA GLN A 209 -9.90 -5.85 -1.27
C GLN A 209 -10.14 -7.15 -2.04
N THR A 210 -10.07 -7.06 -3.38
CA THR A 210 -10.49 -8.16 -4.27
C THR A 210 -9.71 -9.45 -4.09
N HIS A 211 -8.43 -9.36 -3.69
CA HIS A 211 -7.59 -10.51 -3.38
C HIS A 211 -8.21 -11.41 -2.30
N LYS A 212 -8.81 -10.82 -1.26
CA LYS A 212 -9.56 -11.55 -0.21
C LYS A 212 -10.83 -12.23 -0.75
N ILE A 213 -11.47 -11.63 -1.74
CA ILE A 213 -12.71 -12.15 -2.34
C ILE A 213 -12.42 -13.33 -3.25
N ILE A 214 -11.36 -13.24 -4.07
CA ILE A 214 -11.01 -14.27 -5.06
C ILE A 214 -10.04 -15.32 -4.53
N GLY A 215 -9.59 -15.19 -3.28
CA GLY A 215 -8.77 -16.19 -2.60
C GLY A 215 -7.32 -16.22 -3.06
N ILE A 216 -6.74 -15.08 -3.41
CA ILE A 216 -5.31 -14.93 -3.70
C ILE A 216 -4.64 -14.04 -2.64
N ARG A 217 -3.30 -14.09 -2.58
CA ARG A 217 -2.49 -13.20 -1.73
C ARG A 217 -2.30 -11.84 -2.37
#